data_AF-A0AA38CNA6-F1
#
_entry.id   AF-A0AA38CNA6-F1
#
_cell.length_a   1.000
_cell.length_b   1.000
_cell.length_c   1.000
_cell.angle_alpha   90.00
_cell.angle_beta   90.00
_cell.angle_gamma   90.00
#
_symmetry.space_group_name_H-M   'P 1'
#
loop_
_entity.id
_entity.type
_entity.pdbx_description
1 polymer ?
#
loop_
_entity_poly.entity_id
_entity_poly.type
_entity_poly.pdbx_seq_one_letter_code
_entity_poly.pdbx_strand_id
1 'polypeptide(L)'
;MFHNNKIPESAFGAAIKVVIFSSFAVFISFFVSFSFCIDAYDKLSGYDHQGAFLAMKSTGGKLLVFQSVLPSVGMGALSAREAEGRANTSAGEKEAHKLLQPADKILKTIAIEFAEFQVCVDLFLTTQSYVDIASISVVPRTTGGQVYYYYPFSAVADSAKLYNDLRWNITRPQGFEAVMRVRCSQGLQVQDYFGNFCKRIPTDVDLAG
;
A
#
# COMPACT_ATOMS: atom_id res chain seq x y z
N MET A 1 -10.06 -15.35 32.94
CA MET A 1 -9.18 -15.22 34.13
C MET A 1 -7.85 -14.62 33.67
N PHE A 2 -7.82 -13.31 33.40
CA PHE A 2 -6.59 -12.61 33.03
C PHE A 2 -5.93 -12.14 34.33
N HIS A 3 -4.77 -12.73 34.66
CA HIS A 3 -4.02 -12.40 35.87
C HIS A 3 -3.45 -10.99 35.76
N ASN A 4 -3.97 -10.06 36.57
CA ASN A 4 -3.39 -8.74 36.81
C ASN A 4 -2.18 -8.89 37.73
N ASN A 5 -0.99 -9.08 37.16
CA ASN A 5 0.24 -8.86 37.91
C ASN A 5 0.56 -7.35 37.90
N LYS A 6 0.29 -6.70 39.04
CA LYS A 6 0.81 -5.36 39.37
C LYS A 6 2.33 -5.46 39.50
N ILE A 7 3.06 -4.75 38.64
CA ILE A 7 4.50 -4.53 38.76
C ILE A 7 4.68 -3.20 39.54
N PRO A 8 5.56 -3.13 40.56
CA PRO A 8 5.67 -1.98 41.47
C PRO A 8 6.22 -0.71 40.81
N GLU A 9 5.69 0.44 41.24
CA GLU A 9 6.06 1.81 40.83
C GLU A 9 7.47 2.19 41.32
N SER A 10 8.49 2.15 40.45
CA SER A 10 9.71 2.95 40.65
C SER A 10 10.57 3.20 39.39
N ALA A 11 10.05 2.95 38.19
CA ALA A 11 10.74 3.31 36.94
C ALA A 11 9.80 4.06 35.99
N PHE A 12 9.65 5.38 36.19
CA PHE A 12 8.95 6.23 35.23
C PHE A 12 9.85 6.48 34.00
N GLY A 13 9.95 5.47 33.15
CA GLY A 13 10.25 5.66 31.73
C GLY A 13 8.94 5.97 31.01
N ALA A 14 8.92 7.01 30.20
CA ALA A 14 7.78 7.32 29.32
C ALA A 14 7.35 6.06 28.54
N ALA A 15 6.15 5.57 28.81
CA ALA A 15 5.63 4.38 28.15
C ALA A 15 4.74 4.77 26.97
N ILE A 16 5.15 4.35 25.77
CA ILE A 16 4.32 4.40 24.56
C ILE A 16 3.72 3.02 24.37
N LYS A 17 2.40 2.92 24.37
CA LYS A 17 1.67 1.67 24.14
C LYS A 17 1.00 1.72 22.76
N VAL A 18 1.44 0.84 21.87
CA VAL A 18 0.78 0.61 20.57
C VAL A 18 -0.27 -0.48 20.77
N VAL A 19 -1.52 -0.19 20.46
CA VAL A 19 -2.61 -1.18 20.48
C VAL A 19 -3.07 -1.41 19.05
N ILE A 20 -2.97 -2.64 18.58
CA ILE A 20 -3.49 -3.08 17.28
C ILE A 20 -4.73 -3.92 17.56
N PHE A 21 -5.88 -3.48 17.06
CA PHE A 21 -7.12 -4.25 17.07
C PHE A 21 -7.27 -4.89 15.69
N SER A 22 -7.22 -6.22 15.59
CA SER A 22 -7.71 -6.96 14.43
C SER A 22 -9.04 -7.58 14.79
N SER A 23 -10.06 -7.41 13.94
CA SER A 23 -11.43 -7.87 14.23
C SER A 23 -11.57 -9.39 14.34
N PHE A 24 -10.53 -10.16 14.03
CA PHE A 24 -10.51 -11.60 14.18
C PHE A 24 -9.29 -12.06 15.00
N ALA A 25 -9.55 -12.81 16.07
CA ALA A 25 -8.59 -13.78 16.58
C ALA A 25 -8.45 -14.87 15.52
N VAL A 26 -7.49 -14.72 14.60
CA VAL A 26 -7.26 -15.72 13.54
C VAL A 26 -6.51 -16.90 14.16
N PHE A 27 -7.28 -17.80 14.78
CA PHE A 27 -6.91 -19.20 14.88
C PHE A 27 -6.75 -19.72 13.45
N ILE A 28 -5.60 -20.35 13.22
CA ILE A 28 -5.17 -20.96 11.96
C ILE A 28 -6.33 -21.70 11.28
N SER A 29 -6.88 -21.12 10.22
CA SER A 29 -7.61 -21.83 9.17
C SER A 29 -7.59 -20.97 7.91
N PHE A 30 -6.69 -21.38 7.02
CA PHE A 30 -6.62 -21.06 5.60
C PHE A 30 -8.00 -20.77 4.99
N PHE A 31 -8.31 -19.49 4.80
CA PHE A 31 -9.19 -19.04 3.73
C PHE A 31 -8.75 -17.62 3.37
N VAL A 32 -7.51 -17.49 2.88
CA VAL A 32 -7.14 -16.30 2.12
C VAL A 32 -7.89 -16.42 0.81
N SER A 33 -9.00 -15.70 0.66
CA SER A 33 -9.63 -15.49 -0.64
C SER A 33 -8.66 -14.65 -1.48
N PHE A 34 -7.66 -15.34 -2.07
CA PHE A 34 -6.79 -14.78 -3.09
C PHE A 34 -7.66 -14.60 -4.34
N SER A 35 -8.24 -13.42 -4.51
CA SER A 35 -8.69 -13.02 -5.83
C SER A 35 -7.46 -12.62 -6.64
N PHE A 36 -6.92 -13.59 -7.36
CA PHE A 36 -5.78 -13.41 -8.24
C PHE A 36 -6.26 -12.66 -9.49
N CYS A 37 -6.20 -11.33 -9.49
CA CYS A 37 -6.43 -10.53 -10.69
C CYS A 37 -5.12 -10.52 -11.49
N ILE A 38 -4.95 -11.51 -12.37
CA ILE A 38 -3.98 -11.42 -13.47
C ILE A 38 -4.62 -10.54 -14.53
N ASP A 39 -4.27 -9.27 -14.54
CA ASP A 39 -4.52 -8.44 -15.72
C ASP A 39 -3.20 -8.00 -16.32
N ALA A 40 -2.68 -8.94 -17.10
CA ALA A 40 -1.61 -8.72 -18.05
C ALA A 40 -2.19 -8.05 -19.31
N TYR A 41 -1.57 -6.93 -19.69
CA TYR A 41 -1.61 -6.26 -21.00
C TYR A 41 -2.83 -5.40 -21.37
N ASP A 42 -2.54 -4.09 -21.40
CA ASP A 42 -2.76 -3.18 -22.53
C ASP A 42 -4.20 -3.05 -23.05
N LYS A 43 -4.94 -2.07 -22.50
CA LYS A 43 -6.14 -1.34 -23.05
C LYS A 43 -7.42 -1.30 -22.20
N LEU A 44 -7.43 -1.76 -20.94
CA LEU A 44 -8.66 -1.75 -20.13
C LEU A 44 -8.51 -1.25 -18.68
N SER A 45 -7.51 -0.41 -18.38
CA SER A 45 -7.17 -0.05 -16.98
C SER A 45 -8.14 0.90 -16.26
N GLY A 46 -9.25 1.32 -16.90
CA GLY A 46 -10.28 2.12 -16.23
C GLY A 46 -11.35 1.30 -15.50
N TYR A 47 -11.70 0.14 -16.05
CA TYR A 47 -12.82 -0.68 -15.56
C TYR A 47 -12.38 -1.86 -14.72
N ASP A 48 -11.14 -2.31 -14.88
CA ASP A 48 -10.62 -3.49 -14.18
C ASP A 48 -10.47 -3.26 -12.67
N HIS A 49 -9.89 -2.12 -12.26
CA HIS A 49 -9.85 -1.76 -10.84
C HIS A 49 -11.24 -1.68 -10.20
N GLN A 50 -12.25 -1.19 -10.94
CA GLN A 50 -13.64 -1.14 -10.46
C GLN A 50 -14.30 -2.52 -10.43
N GLY A 51 -13.98 -3.41 -11.38
CA GLY A 51 -14.46 -4.79 -11.42
C GLY A 51 -13.91 -5.61 -10.25
N ALA A 52 -12.59 -5.57 -10.06
CA ALA A 52 -11.93 -6.19 -8.92
C ALA A 52 -12.40 -5.60 -7.58
N PHE A 53 -12.60 -4.27 -7.53
CA PHE A 53 -13.16 -3.60 -6.37
C PHE A 53 -14.58 -4.09 -6.05
N LEU A 54 -15.46 -4.17 -7.06
CA LEU A 54 -16.85 -4.59 -6.86
C LEU A 54 -16.92 -6.04 -6.37
N ALA A 55 -16.03 -6.91 -6.87
CA ALA A 55 -15.91 -8.29 -6.42
C ALA A 55 -15.46 -8.38 -4.95
N MET A 56 -14.47 -7.57 -4.54
CA MET A 56 -13.90 -7.63 -3.20
C MET A 56 -14.61 -6.75 -2.17
N LYS A 57 -15.55 -5.90 -2.58
CA LYS A 57 -16.31 -4.98 -1.71
C LYS A 57 -16.99 -5.69 -0.53
N SER A 58 -17.42 -6.94 -0.74
CA SER A 58 -18.17 -7.70 0.26
C SER A 58 -17.30 -8.45 1.28
N THR A 59 -16.06 -8.78 0.92
CA THR A 59 -15.18 -9.63 1.73
C THR A 59 -13.90 -8.94 2.21
N GLY A 60 -13.49 -7.84 1.57
CA GLY A 60 -12.15 -7.27 1.76
C GLY A 60 -11.05 -8.23 1.29
N GLY A 61 -9.79 -7.90 1.61
CA GLY A 61 -8.65 -8.80 1.40
C GLY A 61 -7.44 -8.15 0.74
N LYS A 62 -6.66 -8.96 0.00
CA LYS A 62 -5.44 -8.54 -0.68
C LYS A 62 -5.53 -8.73 -2.18
N LEU A 63 -5.21 -7.66 -2.92
CA LEU A 63 -5.04 -7.66 -4.37
C LEU A 63 -3.55 -7.66 -4.69
N LEU A 64 -3.10 -8.62 -5.50
CA LEU A 64 -1.76 -8.60 -6.09
C LEU A 64 -1.88 -8.11 -7.53
N VAL A 65 -1.34 -6.94 -7.84
CA VAL A 65 -1.42 -6.31 -9.17
C VAL A 65 -0.06 -6.42 -9.84
N PHE A 66 -0.02 -6.97 -11.06
CA PHE A 66 1.19 -7.04 -11.87
C PHE A 66 1.09 -6.06 -13.04
N GLN A 67 1.98 -5.06 -13.07
CA GLN A 67 1.96 -4.02 -14.08
C GLN A 67 3.31 -3.93 -14.79
N SER A 68 3.30 -3.95 -16.12
CA SER A 68 4.50 -3.88 -16.95
C SER A 68 4.60 -2.61 -17.80
N VAL A 69 3.48 -1.94 -18.06
CA VAL A 69 3.38 -0.79 -18.99
C VAL A 69 2.74 0.42 -18.27
N LEU A 70 2.97 1.64 -18.76
CA LEU A 70 2.27 2.82 -18.26
C LEU A 70 0.76 2.74 -18.60
N PRO A 71 -0.15 2.84 -17.62
CA PRO A 71 -1.59 2.82 -17.90
C PRO A 71 -2.00 4.11 -18.59
N SER A 72 -2.18 4.09 -19.91
CA SER A 72 -2.47 5.27 -20.74
C SER A 72 -3.95 5.42 -21.14
N VAL A 73 -4.79 4.45 -20.80
CA VAL A 73 -6.21 4.40 -21.21
C VAL A 73 -7.10 4.05 -20.01
N GLY A 74 -8.12 4.85 -19.73
CA GLY A 74 -9.10 4.58 -18.67
C GLY A 74 -9.11 5.63 -17.56
N MET A 75 -9.83 5.35 -16.48
CA MET A 75 -9.87 6.21 -15.30
C MET A 75 -8.50 6.21 -14.59
N GLY A 76 -7.91 7.39 -14.40
CA GLY A 76 -6.55 7.52 -13.88
C GLY A 76 -5.46 7.22 -14.92
N ALA A 77 -5.79 7.35 -16.22
CA ALA A 77 -4.80 7.28 -17.29
C ALA A 77 -3.66 8.29 -17.09
N LEU A 78 -2.43 7.81 -17.26
CA LEU A 78 -1.20 8.55 -17.08
C LEU A 78 -0.53 8.74 -18.43
N SER A 79 -0.08 9.97 -18.70
CA SER A 79 0.84 10.26 -19.80
C SER A 79 2.28 10.20 -19.29
N ALA A 80 3.22 9.91 -20.19
CA ALA A 80 4.63 10.01 -19.85
C ALA A 80 4.93 11.46 -19.47
N ARG A 81 5.42 11.68 -18.25
CA ARG A 81 5.91 12.99 -17.84
C ARG A 81 7.18 13.24 -18.64
N GLU A 82 7.17 14.22 -19.53
CA GLU A 82 8.35 14.55 -20.32
C GLU A 82 9.53 14.76 -19.36
N ALA A 83 10.58 13.96 -19.53
CA ALA A 83 11.80 14.07 -18.75
C ALA A 83 12.63 15.28 -19.22
N GLU A 84 12.04 16.47 -19.31
CA GLU A 84 12.75 17.74 -19.55
C GLU A 84 13.58 18.19 -18.33
N GLY A 85 13.76 17.33 -17.33
CA GLY A 85 14.54 17.61 -16.13
C GLY A 85 15.98 17.09 -16.13
N ARG A 86 16.43 16.34 -17.16
CA ARG A 86 17.81 15.80 -17.17
C ARG A 86 18.87 16.80 -17.64
N ALA A 87 18.50 18.01 -18.07
CA ALA A 87 19.46 18.96 -18.65
C ALA A 87 19.81 20.18 -17.77
N ASN A 88 19.02 20.54 -16.74
CA ASN A 88 19.26 21.78 -16.01
C ASN A 88 19.35 21.56 -14.48
N THR A 89 20.56 21.24 -14.04
CA THR A 89 20.98 21.04 -12.63
C THR A 89 20.90 22.30 -11.75
N SER A 90 20.21 23.37 -12.14
CA SER A 90 20.18 24.65 -11.41
C SER A 90 18.78 25.19 -11.08
N ALA A 91 17.70 24.49 -11.45
CA ALA A 91 16.32 24.81 -11.05
C ALA A 91 15.66 23.69 -10.21
N GLY A 92 16.50 22.84 -9.59
CA GLY A 92 16.24 21.41 -9.37
C GLY A 92 15.35 20.98 -8.19
N GLU A 93 14.96 21.85 -7.25
CA GLU A 93 14.22 21.38 -6.05
C GLU A 93 12.70 21.46 -6.19
N LYS A 94 12.15 22.53 -6.79
CA LYS A 94 10.69 22.70 -6.93
C LYS A 94 10.08 21.81 -8.02
N GLU A 95 10.81 21.61 -9.12
CA GLU A 95 10.39 20.74 -10.23
C GLU A 95 10.48 19.25 -9.83
N ALA A 96 11.52 18.85 -9.08
CA ALA A 96 11.63 17.48 -8.57
C ALA A 96 10.47 17.11 -7.63
N HIS A 97 10.05 18.03 -6.75
CA HIS A 97 8.89 17.80 -5.88
C HIS A 97 7.60 17.62 -6.68
N LYS A 98 7.42 18.37 -7.79
CA LYS A 98 6.27 18.26 -8.68
C LYS A 98 6.22 16.91 -9.42
N LEU A 99 7.38 16.38 -9.81
CA LEU A 99 7.49 15.06 -10.44
C LEU A 99 7.21 13.90 -9.47
N LEU A 100 7.40 14.11 -8.16
CA LEU A 100 7.11 13.11 -7.13
C LEU A 100 5.65 13.14 -6.64
N GLN A 101 4.87 14.16 -7.02
CA GLN A 101 3.44 14.18 -6.74
C GLN A 101 2.68 13.31 -7.73
N PRO A 102 1.61 12.61 -7.32
CA PRO A 102 0.74 11.91 -8.25
C PRO A 102 0.14 12.88 -9.26
N ALA A 103 0.04 12.45 -10.53
CA ALA A 103 -0.44 13.28 -11.63
C ALA A 103 -1.94 13.59 -11.49
N ASP A 104 -2.72 12.65 -10.94
CA ASP A 104 -4.17 12.77 -10.81
C ASP A 104 -4.65 12.42 -9.40
N LYS A 105 -5.67 13.13 -8.93
CA LYS A 105 -6.34 12.91 -7.64
C LYS A 105 -7.24 11.67 -7.67
N ILE A 106 -7.64 11.19 -8.85
CA ILE A 106 -8.51 10.01 -9.02
C ILE A 106 -7.91 8.78 -8.32
N LEU A 107 -6.62 8.51 -8.50
CA LEU A 107 -5.95 7.35 -7.88
C LEU A 107 -5.98 7.41 -6.35
N LYS A 108 -5.91 8.61 -5.78
CA LYS A 108 -6.01 8.80 -4.33
C LYS A 108 -7.42 8.53 -3.83
N THR A 109 -8.45 8.99 -4.55
CA THR A 109 -9.85 8.72 -4.20
C THR A 109 -10.14 7.22 -4.22
N ILE A 110 -9.73 6.53 -5.30
CA ILE A 110 -9.87 5.08 -5.42
C ILE A 110 -9.11 4.34 -4.30
N ALA A 111 -7.91 4.81 -3.94
CA ALA A 111 -7.13 4.21 -2.87
C ALA A 111 -7.78 4.36 -1.49
N ILE A 112 -8.44 5.50 -1.23
CA ILE A 112 -9.22 5.70 -0.01
C ILE A 112 -10.40 4.73 -0.01
N GLU A 113 -11.15 4.62 -1.12
CA GLU A 113 -12.25 3.67 -1.24
C GLU A 113 -11.78 2.22 -0.99
N PHE A 114 -10.65 1.80 -1.55
CA PHE A 114 -10.08 0.48 -1.26
C PHE A 114 -9.82 0.27 0.23
N ALA A 115 -9.20 1.26 0.89
CA ALA A 115 -9.00 1.21 2.35
C ALA A 115 -10.34 1.20 3.11
N GLU A 116 -11.41 1.79 2.55
CA GLU A 116 -12.73 1.75 3.16
C GLU A 116 -13.30 0.34 3.28
N PHE A 117 -13.14 -0.43 2.21
CA PHE A 117 -13.60 -1.81 2.09
C PHE A 117 -12.53 -2.84 2.52
N GLN A 118 -11.53 -2.42 3.31
CA GLN A 118 -10.49 -3.30 3.83
C GLN A 118 -9.75 -4.08 2.73
N VAL A 119 -9.53 -3.42 1.58
CA VAL A 119 -8.77 -3.96 0.46
C VAL A 119 -7.36 -3.39 0.49
N CYS A 120 -6.38 -4.27 0.62
CA CYS A 120 -4.95 -3.98 0.48
C CYS A 120 -4.48 -4.30 -0.94
N VAL A 121 -3.71 -3.40 -1.56
CA VAL A 121 -3.15 -3.61 -2.90
C VAL A 121 -1.63 -3.71 -2.80
N ASP A 122 -1.05 -4.84 -3.22
CA ASP A 122 0.39 -5.01 -3.44
C ASP A 122 0.68 -4.95 -4.95
N LEU A 123 1.66 -4.15 -5.35
CA LEU A 123 1.96 -3.85 -6.75
C LEU A 123 3.32 -4.40 -7.15
N PHE A 124 3.36 -5.24 -8.19
CA PHE A 124 4.56 -5.78 -8.82
C PHE A 124 4.78 -5.12 -10.17
N LEU A 125 5.75 -4.23 -10.25
CA LEU A 125 6.12 -3.47 -11.43
C LEU A 125 7.25 -4.15 -12.20
N THR A 126 6.92 -4.85 -13.29
CA THR A 126 7.88 -5.56 -14.15
C THR A 126 8.03 -4.83 -15.48
N THR A 127 8.63 -3.64 -15.46
CA THR A 127 8.69 -2.74 -16.62
C THR A 127 10.06 -2.70 -17.28
N GLN A 128 10.08 -2.46 -18.60
CA GLN A 128 11.27 -2.16 -19.39
C GLN A 128 11.33 -0.70 -19.85
N SER A 129 10.26 0.07 -19.62
CA SER A 129 10.13 1.47 -20.02
C SER A 129 9.65 2.34 -18.84
N TYR A 130 9.56 3.65 -19.06
CA TYR A 130 9.03 4.55 -18.03
C TYR A 130 7.62 4.15 -17.61
N VAL A 131 7.42 4.07 -16.29
CA VAL A 131 6.11 3.93 -15.63
C VAL A 131 6.09 5.00 -14.54
N ASP A 132 5.00 5.75 -14.44
CA ASP A 132 4.86 6.81 -13.44
C ASP A 132 4.57 6.23 -12.04
N ILE A 133 5.63 5.72 -11.40
CA ILE A 133 5.59 5.09 -10.07
C ILE A 133 5.07 6.08 -9.03
N ALA A 134 5.37 7.38 -9.17
CA ALA A 134 4.91 8.40 -8.24
C ALA A 134 3.38 8.44 -8.16
N SER A 135 2.71 8.33 -9.31
CA SER A 135 1.23 8.24 -9.36
C SER A 135 0.71 6.89 -8.87
N ILE A 136 1.24 5.78 -9.40
CA ILE A 136 0.67 4.46 -9.15
C ILE A 136 0.91 3.99 -7.71
N SER A 137 2.04 4.38 -7.10
CA SER A 137 2.39 4.01 -5.72
C SER A 137 1.47 4.62 -4.65
N VAL A 138 0.62 5.59 -4.99
CA VAL A 138 -0.36 6.16 -4.07
C VAL A 138 -1.36 5.12 -3.58
N VAL A 139 -1.74 4.18 -4.45
CA VAL A 139 -2.69 3.11 -4.12
C VAL A 139 -2.14 2.20 -3.02
N PRO A 140 -1.04 1.45 -3.23
CA PRO A 140 -0.46 0.60 -2.20
C PRO A 140 -0.05 1.39 -0.94
N ARG A 141 0.42 2.63 -1.10
CA ARG A 141 0.78 3.48 0.05
C ARG A 141 -0.42 3.80 0.93
N THR A 142 -1.59 4.06 0.36
CA THR A 142 -2.79 4.41 1.13
C THR A 142 -3.47 3.15 1.70
N THR A 143 -3.41 2.03 0.98
CA THR A 143 -4.05 0.77 1.41
C THR A 143 -3.18 -0.09 2.33
N GLY A 144 -1.97 0.34 2.68
CA GLY A 144 -1.05 -0.45 3.55
C GLY A 144 -0.24 -1.53 2.82
N GLY A 145 -0.31 -1.57 1.49
CA GLY A 145 0.44 -2.54 0.68
C GLY A 145 1.87 -2.12 0.38
N GLN A 146 2.48 -2.85 -0.55
CA GLN A 146 3.88 -2.77 -0.94
C GLN A 146 4.03 -2.59 -2.45
N VAL A 147 5.13 -1.95 -2.85
CA VAL A 147 5.52 -1.81 -4.26
C VAL A 147 6.82 -2.57 -4.49
N TYR A 148 6.79 -3.56 -5.36
CA TYR A 148 7.94 -4.28 -5.87
C TYR A 148 8.30 -3.73 -7.24
N TYR A 149 9.51 -3.23 -7.40
CA TYR A 149 9.94 -2.58 -8.64
C TYR A 149 11.12 -3.34 -9.27
N TYR A 150 10.92 -3.75 -10.53
CA TYR A 150 11.90 -4.45 -11.35
C TYR A 150 12.09 -3.67 -12.65
N TYR A 151 13.25 -3.03 -12.79
CA TYR A 151 13.62 -2.28 -13.98
C TYR A 151 15.14 -2.29 -14.23
N PRO A 152 15.59 -2.53 -15.47
CA PRO A 152 14.80 -3.07 -16.59
C PRO A 152 14.49 -4.55 -16.34
N PHE A 153 13.21 -4.95 -16.39
CA PHE A 153 12.82 -6.33 -16.11
C PHE A 153 13.17 -7.28 -17.26
N SER A 154 13.86 -8.37 -16.95
CA SER A 154 14.10 -9.49 -17.86
C SER A 154 13.59 -10.79 -17.27
N ALA A 155 12.69 -11.49 -17.97
CA ALA A 155 12.15 -12.78 -17.52
C ALA A 155 13.24 -13.85 -17.32
N VAL A 156 14.34 -13.77 -18.07
CA VAL A 156 15.46 -14.72 -17.96
C VAL A 156 16.30 -14.46 -16.72
N ALA A 157 16.56 -13.18 -16.38
CA ALA A 157 17.45 -12.82 -15.29
C ALA A 157 16.73 -12.66 -13.94
N ASP A 158 15.52 -12.08 -13.95
CA ASP A 158 14.84 -11.61 -12.73
C ASP A 158 13.73 -12.56 -12.24
N SER A 159 13.45 -13.65 -12.96
CA SER A 159 12.38 -14.61 -12.59
C SER A 159 12.56 -15.20 -11.20
N ALA A 160 13.79 -15.55 -10.81
CA ALA A 160 14.09 -16.06 -9.48
C ALA A 160 13.80 -15.02 -8.38
N LYS A 161 14.11 -13.76 -8.64
CA LYS A 161 13.86 -12.66 -7.70
C LYS A 161 12.36 -12.41 -7.54
N LEU A 162 11.64 -12.28 -8.66
CA LEU A 162 10.18 -12.12 -8.66
C LEU A 162 9.48 -13.28 -7.92
N TYR A 163 9.91 -14.52 -8.19
CA TYR A 163 9.37 -15.70 -7.52
C TYR A 163 9.59 -15.65 -6.00
N ASN A 164 10.80 -15.30 -5.55
CA ASN A 164 11.12 -15.20 -4.13
C ASN A 164 10.31 -14.09 -3.44
N ASP A 165 10.19 -12.93 -4.06
CA ASP A 165 9.41 -11.80 -3.53
C ASP A 165 7.91 -12.13 -3.47
N LEU A 166 7.36 -12.78 -4.49
CA LEU A 166 5.98 -13.22 -4.53
C LEU A 166 5.71 -14.30 -3.48
N ARG A 167 6.57 -15.31 -3.40
CA ARG A 167 6.50 -16.36 -2.38
C ARG A 167 6.52 -15.74 -0.99
N TRP A 168 7.46 -14.83 -0.73
CA TRP A 168 7.53 -14.15 0.57
C TRP A 168 6.27 -13.33 0.84
N ASN A 169 5.78 -12.57 -0.15
CA ASN A 169 4.56 -11.79 -0.01
C ASN A 169 3.38 -12.66 0.41
N ILE A 170 3.19 -13.81 -0.23
CA ILE A 170 2.06 -14.72 0.06
C ILE A 170 2.24 -15.46 1.40
N THR A 171 3.46 -15.88 1.73
CA THR A 171 3.73 -16.75 2.89
C THR A 171 3.96 -16.00 4.19
N ARG A 172 4.30 -14.71 4.14
CA ARG A 172 4.53 -13.91 5.36
C ARG A 172 3.25 -13.84 6.20
N PRO A 173 3.34 -13.75 7.53
CA PRO A 173 2.18 -13.43 8.36
C PRO A 173 1.58 -12.09 7.93
N GLN A 174 0.28 -12.07 7.66
CA GLN A 174 -0.47 -10.88 7.29
C GLN A 174 -1.66 -10.72 8.25
N GLY A 175 -1.94 -9.47 8.63
CA GLY A 175 -3.12 -9.10 9.39
C GLY A 175 -4.01 -8.24 8.52
N PHE A 176 -5.30 -8.57 8.45
CA PHE A 176 -6.30 -7.81 7.72
C PHE A 176 -7.22 -7.10 8.71
N GLU A 177 -7.85 -6.01 8.27
CA GLU A 177 -8.81 -5.24 9.06
C GLU A 177 -8.23 -4.78 10.42
N ALA A 178 -6.97 -4.34 10.41
CA ALA A 178 -6.28 -3.93 11.61
C ALA A 178 -6.41 -2.41 11.81
N VAL A 179 -6.65 -2.00 13.05
CA VAL A 179 -6.63 -0.59 13.46
C VAL A 179 -5.57 -0.42 14.53
N MET A 180 -4.60 0.44 14.26
CA MET A 180 -3.54 0.79 15.19
C MET A 180 -3.84 2.13 15.88
N ARG A 181 -3.74 2.14 17.21
CA ARG A 181 -3.81 3.36 18.02
C ARG A 181 -2.64 3.44 18.97
N VAL A 182 -1.94 4.56 18.94
CA VAL A 182 -0.81 4.84 19.83
C VAL A 182 -1.31 5.65 21.02
N ARG A 183 -1.01 5.16 22.23
CA ARG A 183 -1.30 5.83 23.50
C ARG A 183 0.01 6.18 24.19
N CYS A 184 0.08 7.40 24.72
CA CYS A 184 1.25 7.90 25.42
C CYS A 184 0.92 8.16 26.89
N SER A 185 1.93 8.10 27.76
CA SER A 185 1.80 8.51 29.16
C SER A 185 1.45 10.00 29.28
N GLN A 186 0.99 10.42 30.46
CA GLN A 186 0.64 11.80 30.73
C GLN A 186 1.81 12.75 30.39
N GLY A 187 1.49 13.85 29.69
CA GLY A 187 2.47 14.84 29.23
C GLY A 187 3.08 14.56 27.84
N LEU A 188 2.75 13.43 27.22
CA LEU A 188 3.19 13.09 25.86
C LEU A 188 2.01 12.99 24.89
N GLN A 189 2.19 13.48 23.68
CA GLN A 189 1.21 13.44 22.60
C GLN A 189 1.87 12.97 21.30
N VAL A 190 1.16 12.16 20.53
CA VAL A 190 1.57 11.80 19.17
C VAL A 190 1.27 12.97 18.25
N GLN A 191 2.30 13.52 17.61
CA GLN A 191 2.15 14.60 16.65
C GLN A 191 1.71 14.05 15.28
N ASP A 192 2.52 13.15 14.71
CA ASP A 192 2.32 12.62 13.37
C ASP A 192 2.55 11.12 13.31
N TYR A 193 1.97 10.51 12.27
CA TYR A 193 2.26 9.12 11.88
C TYR A 193 2.74 9.13 10.44
N PHE A 194 3.72 8.28 10.14
CA PHE A 194 4.30 8.10 8.81
C PHE A 194 4.35 6.61 8.45
N GLY A 195 3.97 6.26 7.23
CA GLY A 195 3.93 4.88 6.78
C GLY A 195 2.91 4.66 5.66
N ASN A 196 2.69 3.39 5.31
CA ASN A 196 1.66 2.99 4.38
C ASN A 196 0.41 2.61 5.19
N PHE A 197 -0.58 3.48 5.19
CA PHE A 197 -1.84 3.30 5.91
C PHE A 197 -2.84 4.36 5.45
N CYS A 198 -4.11 4.13 5.81
CA CYS A 198 -5.14 5.14 5.66
C CYS A 198 -5.42 5.77 7.03
N LYS A 199 -5.68 7.08 7.07
CA LYS A 199 -6.13 7.78 8.27
C LYS A 199 -7.51 8.34 8.02
N ARG A 200 -8.51 7.83 8.74
CA ARG A 200 -9.85 8.45 8.78
C ARG A 200 -10.03 9.35 9.98
N ILE A 201 -9.49 8.93 11.12
CA ILE A 201 -9.53 9.66 12.39
C ILE A 201 -8.09 10.02 12.77
N PRO A 202 -7.81 11.22 13.31
CA PRO A 202 -6.44 11.63 13.65
C PRO A 202 -5.71 10.71 14.63
N THR A 203 -6.46 9.94 15.43
CA THR A 203 -5.89 9.04 16.46
C THR A 203 -5.74 7.60 16.01
N ASP A 204 -6.46 7.19 14.95
CA ASP A 204 -6.63 5.79 14.58
C ASP A 204 -6.07 5.60 13.17
N VAL A 205 -5.18 4.61 13.05
CA VAL A 205 -4.46 4.28 11.82
C VAL A 205 -5.03 2.99 11.26
N ASP A 206 -5.65 3.07 10.08
CA ASP A 206 -6.26 1.91 9.40
C ASP A 206 -5.21 1.17 8.59
N LEU A 207 -5.08 -0.13 8.85
CA LEU A 207 -4.14 -1.05 8.22
C LEU A 207 -4.94 -2.17 7.53
N ALA A 208 -5.16 -2.02 6.22
CA ALA A 208 -5.95 -2.98 5.47
C ALA A 208 -5.19 -4.29 5.15
N GLY A 209 -3.85 -4.34 5.20
CA GLY A 209 -3.08 -5.58 4.97
C GLY A 209 -1.56 -5.48 5.13
#